data_AF-A0A965IPA7-F1
#
_entry.id   AF-A0A965IPA7-F1
#
_cell.length_a   1.000
_cell.length_b   1.000
_cell.length_c   1.000
_cell.angle_alpha   90.00
_cell.angle_beta   90.00
_cell.angle_gamma   90.00
#
_symmetry.space_group_name_H-M   'P 1'
#
loop_
_entity.id
_entity.type
_entity.pdbx_description
1 polymer ?
#
loop_
_entity_poly.entity_id
_entity_poly.type
_entity_poly.pdbx_seq_one_letter_code
_entity_poly.pdbx_strand_id
1 'polypeptide(L)'
;MTGSIVVNFIGAPSVGKSLMAALTFAELKHKHKSAELIQEFAKTLVWQGRFEELNNQWYVSNSQYKMLKAVDSKVDYICTDSALILGLLYNRYHKDNVSDIAKTERMILDKMDEFRNIYILLERGDFPYETIGRIHTEEESNEIQERLKMLLDEFSIRYFKVKSSKDSLEQIIQYIETAGLEIL
;
A
#
# COMPACT_ATOMS: atom_id res chain seq x y z
N MET A 1 20.91 4.08 -13.85
CA MET A 1 19.99 4.67 -12.87
C MET A 1 19.26 3.53 -12.20
N THR A 2 19.47 3.33 -10.91
CA THR A 2 18.78 2.32 -10.10
C THR A 2 17.31 2.71 -9.94
N GLY A 3 16.37 1.76 -10.03
CA GLY A 3 14.93 2.01 -9.97
C GLY A 3 14.48 2.73 -8.69
N SER A 4 13.27 3.30 -8.73
CA SER A 4 12.68 4.02 -7.59
C SER A 4 12.49 3.10 -6.40
N ILE A 5 12.59 3.63 -5.18
CA ILE A 5 12.20 2.91 -3.96
C ILE A 5 10.70 3.12 -3.73
N VAL A 6 9.93 2.04 -3.74
CA VAL A 6 8.49 2.08 -3.46
C VAL A 6 8.26 1.87 -1.96
N VAL A 7 7.85 2.92 -1.27
CA VAL A 7 7.48 2.92 0.14
C VAL A 7 5.99 2.59 0.26
N ASN A 8 5.73 1.35 0.66
CA ASN A 8 4.42 0.74 0.74
C ASN A 8 3.86 0.86 2.17
N PHE A 9 2.85 1.68 2.37
CA PHE A 9 2.11 1.73 3.64
C PHE A 9 1.03 0.65 3.65
N ILE A 10 1.14 -0.27 4.60
CA ILE A 10 0.31 -1.46 4.73
C ILE A 10 -0.47 -1.39 6.03
N GLY A 11 -1.70 -1.89 6.00
CA GLY A 11 -2.55 -2.05 7.17
C GLY A 11 -4.02 -2.00 6.78
N ALA A 12 -4.88 -2.31 7.74
CA ALA A 12 -6.32 -2.38 7.53
C ALA A 12 -6.96 -1.03 7.15
N PRO A 13 -8.23 -1.03 6.69
CA PRO A 13 -9.01 0.19 6.56
C PRO A 13 -8.89 1.09 7.79
N SER A 14 -8.81 2.40 7.58
CA SER A 14 -8.82 3.40 8.64
C SER A 14 -7.70 3.28 9.70
N VAL A 15 -6.58 2.64 9.36
CA VAL A 15 -5.35 2.59 10.19
C VAL A 15 -4.42 3.80 9.99
N GLY A 16 -4.74 4.72 9.05
CA GLY A 16 -3.94 5.91 8.77
C GLY A 16 -2.94 5.80 7.60
N LYS A 17 -3.05 4.79 6.73
CA LYS A 17 -2.15 4.60 5.56
C LYS A 17 -1.99 5.87 4.71
N SER A 18 -3.10 6.46 4.26
CA SER A 18 -3.10 7.64 3.40
C SER A 18 -2.43 8.84 4.07
N LEU A 19 -2.66 9.02 5.38
CA LEU A 19 -2.01 10.06 6.17
C LEU A 19 -0.49 9.84 6.26
N MET A 20 -0.06 8.63 6.63
CA MET A 20 1.36 8.33 6.79
C MET A 20 2.11 8.36 5.44
N ALA A 21 1.48 7.94 4.35
CA ALA A 21 2.01 8.08 3.00
C ALA A 21 2.20 9.55 2.62
N ALA A 22 1.21 10.41 2.90
CA ALA A 22 1.29 11.84 2.62
C ALA A 22 2.35 12.55 3.48
N LEU A 23 2.43 12.24 4.78
CA LEU A 23 3.43 12.80 5.68
C LEU A 23 4.85 12.39 5.26
N THR A 24 5.05 11.12 4.92
CA THR A 24 6.34 10.61 4.46
C THR A 24 6.76 11.24 3.14
N PHE A 25 5.84 11.35 2.19
CA PHE A 25 6.05 12.08 0.94
C PHE A 25 6.48 13.53 1.20
N ALA A 26 5.73 14.25 2.05
CA ALA A 26 6.02 15.64 2.37
C ALA A 26 7.43 15.79 2.98
N GLU A 27 7.79 14.92 3.93
CA GLU A 27 9.10 14.95 4.60
C GLU A 27 10.25 14.65 3.62
N LEU A 28 10.07 13.67 2.72
CA LEU A 28 11.05 13.40 1.66
C LEU A 28 11.24 14.61 0.73
N LYS A 29 10.17 15.31 0.37
CA LYS A 29 10.23 16.54 -0.45
C LYS A 29 10.90 17.68 0.31
N HIS A 30 10.65 17.83 1.61
CA HIS A 30 11.33 18.80 2.47
C HIS A 30 12.84 18.55 2.55
N LYS A 31 13.26 17.27 2.53
CA LYS A 31 14.66 16.84 2.43
C LYS A 31 15.23 16.91 1.01
N HIS A 32 14.53 17.57 0.08
CA HIS A 32 14.92 17.74 -1.32
C HIS A 32 15.13 16.42 -2.10
N LYS A 33 14.48 15.32 -1.68
CA LYS A 33 14.46 14.07 -2.45
C LYS A 33 13.40 14.13 -3.53
N SER A 34 13.66 13.51 -4.69
CA SER A 34 12.65 13.37 -5.73
C SER A 34 11.66 12.29 -5.32
N ALA A 35 10.41 12.68 -5.07
CA ALA A 35 9.38 11.74 -4.63
C ALA A 35 8.03 12.04 -5.29
N GLU A 36 7.18 11.01 -5.38
CA GLU A 36 5.79 11.07 -5.85
C GLU A 36 4.84 10.33 -4.88
N LEU A 37 3.61 10.83 -4.72
CA LEU A 37 2.57 10.21 -3.90
C LEU A 37 1.52 9.54 -4.79
N ILE A 38 1.43 8.21 -4.72
CA ILE A 38 0.48 7.41 -5.50
C ILE A 38 -0.66 6.93 -4.60
N GLN A 39 -1.85 7.47 -4.83
CA GLN A 39 -3.07 7.17 -4.09
C GLN A 39 -3.70 5.83 -4.51
N GLU A 40 -4.59 5.31 -3.67
CA GLU A 40 -5.41 4.12 -3.88
C GLU A 40 -6.40 4.25 -5.05
N PHE A 41 -6.21 3.45 -6.09
CA PHE A 41 -7.11 3.39 -7.26
C PHE A 41 -8.52 2.90 -6.89
N ALA A 42 -8.63 1.92 -6.00
CA ALA A 42 -9.92 1.40 -5.54
C ALA A 42 -10.83 2.50 -4.95
N LYS A 43 -10.24 3.44 -4.20
CA LYS A 43 -10.96 4.58 -3.62
C LYS A 43 -11.50 5.51 -4.71
N THR A 44 -10.77 5.70 -5.81
CA THR A 44 -11.28 6.43 -6.99
C THR A 44 -12.52 5.75 -7.58
N LEU A 45 -12.54 4.42 -7.69
CA LEU A 45 -13.71 3.70 -8.18
C LEU A 45 -14.91 3.83 -7.24
N VAL A 46 -14.69 3.78 -5.92
CA VAL A 46 -15.74 4.01 -4.92
C VAL A 46 -16.36 5.41 -5.08
N TRP A 47 -15.53 6.45 -5.22
CA TRP A 47 -16.03 7.81 -5.46
C TRP A 47 -16.81 7.96 -6.76
N GLN A 48 -16.46 7.17 -7.77
CA GLN A 48 -17.14 7.16 -9.07
C GLN A 48 -18.37 6.24 -9.10
N GLY A 49 -18.67 5.49 -8.03
CA GLY A 49 -19.74 4.50 -8.01
C GLY A 49 -19.53 3.31 -8.94
N ARG A 50 -18.27 3.02 -9.34
CA ARG A 50 -17.91 1.99 -10.33
C ARG A 50 -17.67 0.64 -9.64
N PHE A 51 -18.69 0.12 -8.97
CA PHE A 51 -18.56 -1.09 -8.15
C PHE A 51 -18.31 -2.37 -8.97
N GLU A 52 -18.84 -2.47 -10.19
CA GLU A 52 -18.54 -3.62 -11.07
C GLU A 52 -17.05 -3.74 -11.38
N GLU A 53 -16.36 -2.61 -11.56
CA GLU A 53 -14.93 -2.58 -11.78
C GLU A 53 -14.13 -2.80 -10.49
N LEU A 54 -14.64 -2.29 -9.36
CA LEU A 54 -14.06 -2.55 -8.05
C LEU A 54 -14.08 -4.06 -7.73
N ASN A 55 -15.12 -4.77 -8.18
CA ASN A 55 -15.26 -6.21 -8.04
C ASN A 55 -14.28 -7.00 -8.92
N ASN A 56 -13.57 -6.38 -9.86
CA ASN A 56 -12.55 -7.05 -10.67
C ASN A 56 -11.16 -6.79 -10.10
N GLN A 57 -10.68 -7.70 -9.24
CA GLN A 57 -9.41 -7.49 -8.52
C GLN A 57 -8.18 -7.54 -9.43
N TRP A 58 -8.26 -8.19 -10.59
CA TRP A 58 -7.25 -8.07 -11.63
C TRP A 58 -7.16 -6.63 -12.16
N TYR A 59 -8.31 -6.03 -12.50
CA TYR A 59 -8.35 -4.68 -13.03
C TYR A 59 -7.88 -3.64 -12.01
N VAL A 60 -8.36 -3.75 -10.76
CA VAL A 60 -7.95 -2.86 -9.66
C VAL A 60 -6.44 -2.93 -9.45
N SER A 61 -5.90 -4.15 -9.27
CA SER A 61 -4.47 -4.35 -8.99
C SER A 61 -3.58 -3.95 -10.16
N ASN A 62 -3.98 -4.27 -11.41
CA ASN A 62 -3.25 -3.87 -12.60
C ASN A 62 -3.26 -2.35 -12.81
N SER A 63 -4.36 -1.67 -12.46
CA SER A 63 -4.44 -0.22 -12.55
C SER A 63 -3.56 0.46 -11.51
N GLN A 64 -3.54 -0.06 -10.27
CA GLN A 64 -2.59 0.38 -9.24
C GLN A 64 -1.14 0.19 -9.68
N TYR A 65 -0.81 -0.98 -10.25
CA TYR A 65 0.51 -1.26 -10.82
C TYR A 65 0.90 -0.24 -11.90
N LYS A 66 0.01 0.06 -12.85
CA LYS A 66 0.28 1.04 -13.90
C LYS A 66 0.57 2.44 -13.35
N MET A 67 -0.12 2.86 -12.28
CA MET A 67 0.15 4.14 -11.62
C MET A 67 1.55 4.17 -11.01
N LEU A 68 1.99 3.10 -10.34
CA LEU A 68 3.35 2.96 -9.82
C LEU A 68 4.39 2.94 -10.96
N LYS A 69 4.15 2.13 -12.00
CA LYS A 69 5.09 1.95 -13.12
C LYS A 69 5.26 3.21 -13.96
N ALA A 70 4.24 4.07 -14.02
CA ALA A 70 4.30 5.33 -14.76
C ALA A 70 5.36 6.30 -14.22
N VAL A 71 5.69 6.20 -12.92
CA VAL A 71 6.64 7.10 -12.24
C VAL A 71 7.92 6.41 -11.79
N ASP A 72 7.97 5.07 -11.86
CA ASP A 72 9.17 4.27 -11.63
C ASP A 72 10.35 4.73 -12.50
N SER A 73 11.54 4.81 -11.89
CA SER A 73 12.79 5.32 -12.46
C SER A 73 12.77 6.79 -12.89
N LYS A 74 11.72 7.55 -12.56
CA LYS A 74 11.64 9.01 -12.79
C LYS A 74 11.81 9.82 -11.50
N VAL A 75 11.64 9.16 -10.35
CA VAL A 75 11.80 9.74 -9.01
C VAL A 75 12.64 8.80 -8.14
N ASP A 76 13.19 9.30 -7.04
CA ASP A 76 13.96 8.47 -6.11
C ASP A 76 13.02 7.59 -5.27
N TYR A 77 11.87 8.16 -4.86
CA TYR A 77 10.89 7.51 -3.98
C TYR A 77 9.46 7.58 -4.52
N ILE A 78 8.70 6.51 -4.32
CA ILE A 78 7.26 6.47 -4.56
C ILE A 78 6.60 6.11 -3.23
N CYS A 79 5.82 7.02 -2.66
CA CYS A 79 5.02 6.74 -1.46
C CYS A 79 3.62 6.30 -1.88
N THR A 80 3.12 5.19 -1.33
CA THR A 80 1.77 4.72 -1.65
C THR A 80 1.05 4.13 -0.44
N ASP A 81 -0.25 4.40 -0.36
CA ASP A 81 -1.19 3.82 0.61
C ASP A 81 -1.93 2.59 0.07
N SER A 82 -1.58 2.16 -1.14
CA SER A 82 -2.19 1.04 -1.86
C SER A 82 -1.11 0.11 -2.39
N ALA A 83 -0.36 -0.48 -1.45
CA ALA A 83 0.64 -1.49 -1.74
C ALA A 83 0.01 -2.65 -2.54
N LEU A 84 0.69 -3.16 -3.57
CA LEU A 84 0.17 -4.23 -4.41
C LEU A 84 -0.20 -5.50 -3.63
N ILE A 85 0.46 -5.76 -2.50
CA ILE A 85 0.11 -6.87 -1.60
C ILE A 85 -1.31 -6.76 -1.01
N LEU A 86 -1.86 -5.56 -0.86
CA LEU A 86 -3.27 -5.38 -0.49
C LEU A 86 -4.20 -5.93 -1.57
N GLY A 87 -3.76 -5.88 -2.83
CA GLY A 87 -4.44 -6.53 -3.95
C GLY A 87 -4.54 -8.05 -3.79
N LEU A 88 -3.54 -8.71 -3.18
CA LEU A 88 -3.61 -10.16 -2.88
C LEU A 88 -4.73 -10.47 -1.89
N LEU A 89 -4.81 -9.67 -0.82
CA LEU A 89 -5.85 -9.81 0.18
C LEU A 89 -7.23 -9.70 -0.45
N TYR A 90 -7.50 -8.63 -1.19
CA TYR A 90 -8.80 -8.44 -1.83
C TYR A 90 -9.05 -9.47 -2.93
N ASN A 91 -8.04 -9.88 -3.70
CA ASN A 91 -8.19 -10.95 -4.69
C ASN A 91 -8.64 -12.29 -4.08
N ARG A 92 -8.11 -12.64 -2.89
CA ARG A 92 -8.48 -13.89 -2.19
C ARG A 92 -9.80 -13.81 -1.43
N TYR A 93 -10.10 -12.67 -0.83
CA TYR A 93 -11.16 -12.57 0.20
C TYR A 93 -12.33 -11.65 -0.17
N HIS A 94 -12.25 -10.87 -1.24
CA HIS A 94 -13.36 -10.05 -1.67
C HIS A 94 -14.49 -10.94 -2.23
N LYS A 95 -15.62 -11.00 -1.52
CA LYS A 95 -16.73 -11.93 -1.80
C LYS A 95 -17.28 -11.83 -3.23
N ASP A 96 -17.29 -10.62 -3.78
CA ASP A 96 -17.84 -10.35 -5.11
C ASP A 96 -16.73 -10.31 -6.18
N ASN A 97 -15.53 -10.83 -5.90
CA ASN A 97 -14.44 -10.83 -6.86
C ASN A 97 -14.80 -11.64 -8.12
N VAL A 98 -14.73 -11.01 -9.29
CA VAL A 98 -15.03 -11.65 -10.58
C VAL A 98 -13.77 -12.08 -11.34
N SER A 99 -12.57 -11.77 -10.85
CA SER A 99 -11.33 -12.17 -11.52
C SER A 99 -10.93 -13.61 -11.21
N ASP A 100 -10.15 -14.22 -12.11
CA ASP A 100 -9.50 -15.50 -11.84
C ASP A 100 -8.49 -15.32 -10.71
N ILE A 101 -8.79 -15.88 -9.53
CA ILE A 101 -8.03 -15.67 -8.30
C ILE A 101 -6.56 -16.10 -8.49
N ALA A 102 -6.31 -17.30 -9.00
CA ALA A 102 -4.96 -17.85 -9.13
C ALA A 102 -4.12 -17.08 -10.15
N LYS A 103 -4.72 -16.73 -11.30
CA LYS A 103 -4.03 -15.95 -12.34
C LYS A 103 -3.76 -14.51 -11.88
N THR A 104 -4.68 -13.92 -11.13
CA THR A 104 -4.56 -12.56 -10.61
C THR A 104 -3.50 -12.48 -9.52
N GLU A 105 -3.47 -13.46 -8.62
CA GLU A 105 -2.43 -13.57 -7.59
C GLU A 105 -1.03 -13.66 -8.20
N ARG A 106 -0.84 -14.55 -9.18
CA ARG A 106 0.45 -14.65 -9.89
C ARG A 106 0.85 -13.32 -10.53
N MET A 107 -0.09 -12.66 -11.20
CA MET A 107 0.16 -11.34 -11.79
C MET A 107 0.61 -10.33 -10.74
N ILE A 108 -0.06 -10.26 -9.59
CA ILE A 108 0.27 -9.31 -8.53
C ILE A 108 1.68 -9.58 -7.98
N LEU A 109 2.02 -10.84 -7.70
CA LEU A 109 3.35 -11.24 -7.23
C LEU A 109 4.43 -10.89 -8.24
N ASP A 110 4.24 -11.27 -9.51
CA ASP A 110 5.18 -10.96 -10.60
C ASP A 110 5.40 -9.43 -10.72
N LYS A 111 4.34 -8.64 -10.52
CA LYS A 111 4.42 -7.16 -10.56
C LYS A 111 5.06 -6.55 -9.33
N MET A 112 4.88 -7.14 -8.15
CA MET A 112 5.55 -6.69 -6.92
C MET A 112 7.06 -6.81 -7.05
N ASP A 113 7.54 -7.91 -7.64
CA ASP A 113 8.96 -8.21 -7.81
C ASP A 113 9.69 -7.27 -8.79
N GLU A 114 8.95 -6.49 -9.59
CA GLU A 114 9.54 -5.47 -10.46
C GLU A 114 10.06 -4.23 -9.71
N PHE A 115 9.72 -4.06 -8.42
CA PHE A 115 10.02 -2.86 -7.65
C PHE A 115 10.99 -3.11 -6.50
N ARG A 116 11.74 -2.07 -6.14
CA ARG A 116 12.52 -2.00 -4.90
C ARG A 116 11.60 -1.58 -3.77
N ASN A 117 10.98 -2.56 -3.11
CA ASN A 117 9.95 -2.31 -2.11
C ASN A 117 10.52 -2.13 -0.70
N ILE A 118 10.00 -1.13 0.01
CA ILE A 118 10.06 -1.01 1.47
C ILE A 118 8.64 -1.10 1.99
N TYR A 119 8.40 -1.95 2.98
CA TYR A 119 7.07 -2.17 3.55
C TYR A 119 6.98 -1.61 4.97
N ILE A 120 6.00 -0.76 5.22
CA ILE A 120 5.70 -0.18 6.53
C ILE A 120 4.34 -0.71 6.98
N LEU A 121 4.33 -1.59 7.98
CA LEU A 121 3.09 -2.10 8.58
C LEU A 121 2.62 -1.14 9.67
N LEU A 122 1.46 -0.54 9.47
CA LEU A 122 0.85 0.37 10.43
C LEU A 122 -0.03 -0.38 11.42
N GLU A 123 0.09 0.02 12.68
CA GLU A 123 -0.89 -0.23 13.74
C GLU A 123 -1.71 1.05 13.98
N ARG A 124 -3.00 0.90 14.32
CA ARG A 124 -3.90 2.07 14.46
C ARG A 124 -3.39 3.02 15.54
N GLY A 125 -3.42 4.31 15.21
CA GLY A 125 -3.08 5.37 16.14
C GLY A 125 -4.14 5.60 17.20
N ASP A 126 -3.98 6.67 17.97
CA ASP A 126 -4.99 7.15 18.92
C ASP A 126 -5.96 8.09 18.19
N PHE A 127 -6.82 7.52 17.34
CA PHE A 127 -7.85 8.24 16.58
C PHE A 127 -9.03 7.30 16.27
N PRO A 128 -10.25 7.86 16.08
CA PRO A 128 -11.45 7.07 15.85
C PRO A 128 -11.41 6.36 14.49
N TYR A 129 -12.18 5.27 14.37
CA TYR A 129 -12.40 4.59 13.10
C TYR A 129 -13.19 5.49 12.15
N GLU A 130 -12.65 5.73 10.95
CA GLU A 130 -13.31 6.52 9.92
C GLU A 130 -14.11 5.64 8.96
N THR A 131 -15.37 6.01 8.71
CA THR A 131 -16.31 5.30 7.84
C THR A 131 -16.46 5.94 6.46
N ILE A 132 -16.07 7.20 6.29
CA ILE A 132 -16.26 7.95 5.04
C ILE A 132 -15.40 7.36 3.92
N GLY A 133 -16.05 6.99 2.81
CA GLY A 133 -15.37 6.38 1.66
C GLY A 133 -14.83 4.98 1.95
N ARG A 134 -15.38 4.29 2.96
CA ARG A 134 -15.04 2.91 3.32
C ARG A 134 -16.27 2.02 3.21
N ILE A 135 -16.04 0.76 2.84
CA ILE A 135 -17.07 -0.27 2.71
C ILE A 135 -17.04 -1.29 3.86
N HIS A 136 -16.06 -1.20 4.76
CA HIS A 136 -15.83 -2.16 5.85
C HIS A 136 -16.18 -1.57 7.22
N THR A 137 -16.65 -2.42 8.14
CA THR A 137 -16.83 -2.08 9.56
C THR A 137 -15.49 -2.13 10.32
N GLU A 138 -15.49 -1.68 11.58
CA GLU A 138 -14.30 -1.77 12.45
C GLU A 138 -13.91 -3.23 12.73
N GLU A 139 -14.89 -4.11 12.92
CA GLU A 139 -14.69 -5.55 13.12
C GLU A 139 -14.07 -6.19 11.88
N GLU A 140 -14.64 -5.94 10.69
CA GLU A 140 -14.08 -6.43 9.42
C GLU A 140 -12.66 -5.90 9.18
N SER A 141 -12.40 -4.66 9.57
CA SER A 141 -11.07 -4.06 9.51
C SER A 141 -10.06 -4.80 10.40
N ASN A 142 -10.47 -5.23 11.60
CA ASN A 142 -9.60 -6.03 12.48
C ASN A 142 -9.29 -7.41 11.88
N GLU A 143 -10.28 -8.09 11.29
CA GLU A 143 -10.05 -9.35 10.57
C GLU A 143 -9.09 -9.17 9.38
N ILE A 144 -9.26 -8.09 8.63
CA ILE A 144 -8.38 -7.73 7.52
C ILE A 144 -6.93 -7.54 8.02
N GLN A 145 -6.73 -6.91 9.17
CA GLN A 145 -5.39 -6.72 9.74
C GLN A 145 -4.69 -8.06 10.01
N GLU A 146 -5.40 -9.04 10.57
CA GLU A 146 -4.82 -10.35 10.87
C GLU A 146 -4.54 -11.14 9.59
N ARG A 147 -5.46 -11.16 8.62
CA ARG A 147 -5.22 -11.79 7.31
C ARG A 147 -4.03 -11.17 6.57
N LEU A 148 -3.84 -9.85 6.72
CA LEU A 148 -2.73 -9.15 6.11
C LEU A 148 -1.39 -9.54 6.71
N LYS A 149 -1.31 -9.73 8.04
CA LYS A 149 -0.11 -10.29 8.69
C LYS A 149 0.19 -11.70 8.19
N MET A 150 -0.85 -12.55 8.08
CA MET A 150 -0.68 -13.91 7.54
C MET A 150 -0.14 -13.91 6.10
N LEU A 151 -0.60 -13.00 5.25
CA LEU A 151 -0.07 -12.85 3.89
C LEU A 151 1.39 -12.36 3.88
N LEU A 152 1.74 -11.41 4.75
CA LEU A 152 3.12 -10.95 4.88
C LEU A 152 4.05 -12.11 5.29
N ASP A 153 3.61 -12.95 6.23
CA ASP A 153 4.37 -14.12 6.68
C ASP A 153 4.44 -15.20 5.59
N GLU A 154 3.33 -15.51 4.91
CA GLU A 154 3.25 -16.48 3.80
C GLU A 154 4.24 -16.15 2.69
N PHE A 155 4.32 -14.88 2.29
CA PHE A 155 5.22 -14.41 1.24
C PHE A 155 6.57 -13.94 1.76
N SER A 156 6.89 -14.17 3.05
CA SER A 156 8.16 -13.79 3.67
C SER A 156 8.55 -12.32 3.46
N ILE A 157 7.56 -11.43 3.49
CA ILE A 157 7.72 -10.01 3.26
C ILE A 157 8.25 -9.35 4.53
N ARG A 158 9.49 -8.84 4.48
CA ARG A 158 10.05 -8.05 5.57
C ARG A 158 9.38 -6.68 5.63
N TYR A 159 8.96 -6.27 6.83
CA TYR A 159 8.32 -4.98 7.06
C TYR A 159 8.83 -4.31 8.34
N PHE A 160 8.74 -2.98 8.38
CA PHE A 160 8.93 -2.19 9.59
C PHE A 160 7.56 -1.87 10.20
N LYS A 161 7.36 -2.29 11.45
CA LYS A 161 6.08 -2.13 12.14
C LYS A 161 6.10 -0.89 13.02
N VAL A 162 5.08 -0.05 12.89
CA VAL A 162 5.01 1.21 13.65
C VAL A 162 3.56 1.67 13.85
N LYS A 163 3.29 2.44 14.91
CA LYS A 163 2.00 3.07 15.14
C LYS A 163 1.78 4.20 14.13
N SER A 164 0.55 4.38 13.64
CA SER A 164 0.20 5.54 12.83
C SER A 164 0.13 6.79 13.72
N SER A 165 1.24 7.52 13.84
CA SER A 165 1.34 8.81 14.52
C SER A 165 2.34 9.72 13.79
N LYS A 166 2.20 11.04 13.96
CA LYS A 166 3.23 11.98 13.53
C LYS A 166 4.57 11.72 14.23
N ASP A 167 4.55 11.27 15.48
CA ASP A 167 5.76 10.97 16.25
C ASP A 167 6.57 9.82 15.65
N SER A 168 5.92 8.98 14.84
CA SER A 168 6.55 7.85 14.16
C SER A 168 7.22 8.23 12.84
N LEU A 169 7.01 9.46 12.35
CA LEU A 169 7.51 9.91 11.05
C LEU A 169 9.04 9.88 10.98
N GLU A 170 9.73 10.35 12.01
CA GLU A 170 11.20 10.37 12.04
C GLU A 170 11.78 8.96 11.93
N GLN A 171 11.22 8.00 12.65
CA GLN A 171 11.64 6.60 12.61
C GLN A 171 11.38 5.96 11.23
N ILE A 172 10.24 6.28 10.60
CA ILE A 172 9.92 5.81 9.25
C ILE A 172 10.94 6.34 8.24
N ILE A 173 11.28 7.62 8.29
CA ILE A 173 12.25 8.22 7.37
C ILE A 173 13.64 7.62 7.58
N GLN A 174 14.08 7.47 8.82
CA GLN A 174 15.36 6.84 9.14
C GLN A 174 15.42 5.39 8.62
N TYR A 175 14.34 4.63 8.78
CA TYR A 175 14.23 3.28 8.24
C TYR A 175 14.30 3.26 6.71
N ILE A 176 13.58 4.15 6.02
CA ILE A 176 13.58 4.26 4.56
C ILE A 176 14.99 4.60 4.04
N GLU A 177 15.68 5.55 4.67
CA GLU A 177 17.03 5.96 4.27
C GLU A 177 18.05 4.84 4.52
N THR A 178 17.92 4.09 5.61
CA THR A 178 18.83 2.97 5.93
C THR A 178 18.58 1.76 5.03
N ALA A 179 17.33 1.30 4.91
CA ALA A 179 16.96 0.17 4.05
C ALA A 179 17.20 0.49 2.57
N GLY A 180 17.04 1.75 2.16
CA GLY A 180 17.37 2.19 0.81
C GLY A 180 18.83 1.96 0.42
N LEU A 181 19.76 1.94 1.39
CA LEU A 181 21.18 1.62 1.16
C LEU A 181 21.43 0.10 1.02
N GLU A 182 20.64 -0.73 1.68
CA GLU A 182 20.77 -2.21 1.62
C GLU A 182 20.17 -2.81 0.35
N ILE A 183 19.24 -2.09 -0.30
CA ILE A 183 18.54 -2.52 -1.52
C ILE A 183 19.21 -1.93 -2.79
N LEU A 184 20.35 -1.23 -2.66
CA LEU A 184 21.18 -0.74 -3.79
C LEU A 184 22.24 -1.77 -4.16
#